data_AF-A0A7X7QEZ7-F1
#
_entry.id   AF-A0A7X7QEZ7-F1
#
_cell.length_a   1.000
_cell.length_b   1.000
_cell.length_c   1.000
_cell.angle_alpha   90.00
_cell.angle_beta   90.00
_cell.angle_gamma   90.00
#
_symmetry.space_group_name_H-M   'P 1'
#
loop_
_entity.id
_entity.type
_entity.pdbx_description
1 polymer ?
#
loop_
_entity_poly.entity_id
_entity_poly.type
_entity_poly.pdbx_seq_one_letter_code
_entity_poly.pdbx_strand_id
1 'polypeptide(L)'
;MDLDTARTSPARRPARWARVATLVVAALVLAGCGIRVETPPPPAPVPGPVEVVRQAAAEASAALAQDAATASEGTVDEPLFAVLERVRLESEEHVEALGGVYSEAEGGVVDPATSEEPEEGTEGDADVAPPDPVDPADLVLDLAEQAAAARSAADRVEDAPLAQLLAVVATSRLLAADALARRLEADRPDLGGAGLPTTLPQGPGAADLE
;
A
#
# COMPACT_ATOMS: atom_id res chain seq x y z
N MET A 1 14.68 -102.27 31.80
CA MET A 1 13.53 -102.07 30.91
C MET A 1 13.35 -100.58 30.89
N ASP A 2 14.03 -99.93 29.96
CA ASP A 2 14.13 -98.47 29.91
C ASP A 2 13.64 -98.04 28.53
N LEU A 3 12.42 -97.51 28.51
CA LEU A 3 11.79 -96.94 27.32
C LEU A 3 12.24 -95.49 27.20
N ASP A 4 13.21 -95.27 26.31
CA ASP A 4 13.78 -93.97 26.02
C ASP A 4 12.79 -93.12 25.20
N THR A 5 12.45 -91.96 25.73
CA THR A 5 11.42 -91.05 25.22
C THR A 5 12.02 -90.15 24.14
N ALA A 6 11.69 -90.41 22.87
CA ALA A 6 12.10 -89.54 21.77
C ALA A 6 11.36 -88.19 21.83
N ARG A 7 12.04 -87.14 22.30
CA ARG A 7 11.60 -85.74 22.21
C ARG A 7 11.83 -85.22 20.79
N THR A 8 10.76 -84.93 20.06
CA THR A 8 10.80 -84.14 18.82
C THR A 8 11.02 -82.67 19.14
N SER A 9 12.08 -82.08 18.58
CA SER A 9 12.35 -80.64 18.65
C SER A 9 11.64 -79.89 17.52
N PRO A 10 11.02 -78.72 17.75
CA PRO A 10 10.37 -77.96 16.70
C PRO A 10 11.37 -77.20 15.83
N ALA A 11 11.17 -77.26 14.52
CA ALA A 11 11.97 -76.56 13.52
C ALA A 11 11.82 -75.03 13.66
N ARG A 12 12.89 -74.35 14.08
CA ARG A 12 12.95 -72.89 14.12
C ARG A 12 13.21 -72.35 12.71
N ARG A 13 12.18 -71.80 12.05
CA ARG A 13 12.38 -70.81 10.98
C ARG A 13 11.33 -69.70 11.07
N PRO A 14 11.73 -68.50 11.54
CA PRO A 14 11.15 -67.30 10.92
C PRO A 14 12.10 -66.09 10.82
N ALA A 15 13.43 -66.25 10.82
CA ALA A 15 14.32 -65.08 10.85
C ALA A 15 14.33 -64.24 9.55
N ARG A 16 14.03 -64.85 8.39
CA ARG A 16 14.07 -64.15 7.08
C ARG A 16 12.79 -63.34 6.82
N TRP A 17 11.65 -63.88 7.22
CA TRP A 17 10.34 -63.22 7.10
C TRP A 17 10.21 -62.04 8.07
N ALA A 18 10.80 -62.16 9.26
CA ALA A 18 10.87 -61.05 10.21
C ALA A 18 11.61 -59.84 9.63
N ARG A 19 12.72 -60.04 8.91
CA ARG A 19 13.51 -58.98 8.26
C ARG A 19 12.78 -58.29 7.11
N VAL A 20 12.08 -59.07 6.28
CA VAL A 20 11.26 -58.53 5.18
C VAL A 20 10.12 -57.70 5.74
N ALA A 21 9.43 -58.19 6.78
CA ALA A 21 8.38 -57.44 7.45
C ALA A 21 8.91 -56.13 8.07
N THR A 22 10.12 -56.13 8.67
CA THR A 22 10.71 -54.91 9.22
C THR A 22 11.02 -53.88 8.14
N LEU A 23 11.55 -54.32 6.98
CA LEU A 23 11.83 -53.42 5.85
C LEU A 23 10.56 -52.84 5.24
N VAL A 24 9.51 -53.65 5.10
CA VAL A 24 8.22 -53.18 4.56
C VAL A 24 7.56 -52.20 5.53
N VAL A 25 7.57 -52.49 6.84
CA VAL A 25 7.06 -51.56 7.86
C VAL A 25 7.89 -50.29 7.90
N ALA A 26 9.22 -50.38 7.81
CA ALA A 26 10.08 -49.20 7.74
C ALA A 26 9.80 -48.36 6.49
N ALA A 27 9.64 -48.98 5.32
CA ALA A 27 9.28 -48.28 4.08
C ALA A 27 7.90 -47.61 4.16
N LEU A 28 6.92 -48.26 4.79
CA LEU A 28 5.59 -47.67 5.04
C LEU A 28 5.63 -46.53 6.05
N VAL A 29 6.46 -46.63 7.09
CA VAL A 29 6.68 -45.54 8.06
C VAL A 29 7.44 -44.38 7.41
N LEU A 30 8.44 -44.62 6.55
CA LEU A 30 9.13 -43.56 5.81
C LEU A 30 8.25 -42.92 4.73
N ALA A 31 7.35 -43.67 4.10
CA ALA A 31 6.37 -43.13 3.15
C ALA A 31 5.22 -42.39 3.86
N GLY A 32 4.87 -42.79 5.09
CA GLY A 32 3.86 -42.15 5.95
C GLY A 32 4.40 -40.97 6.77
N CYS A 33 5.69 -40.95 7.09
CA CYS A 33 6.44 -39.77 7.51
C CYS A 33 6.70 -38.95 6.25
N GLY A 34 5.63 -38.36 5.71
CA GLY A 34 5.65 -37.59 4.49
C GLY A 34 6.89 -36.72 4.46
N ILE A 35 7.79 -37.04 3.53
CA ILE A 35 8.71 -36.05 3.00
C ILE A 35 7.79 -35.01 2.38
N ARG A 36 7.38 -34.09 3.25
CA ARG A 36 6.88 -32.78 2.92
C ARG A 36 8.09 -32.16 2.22
N VAL A 37 8.11 -32.30 0.90
CA VAL A 37 8.99 -31.49 0.06
C VAL A 37 8.45 -30.10 0.27
N GLU A 38 8.97 -29.46 1.30
CA GLU A 38 8.59 -28.12 1.73
C GLU A 38 8.95 -27.22 0.57
N THR A 39 7.95 -27.05 -0.28
CA THR A 39 7.97 -26.10 -1.37
C THR A 39 8.12 -24.77 -0.64
N PRO A 40 9.23 -24.04 -0.89
CA PRO A 40 9.39 -22.73 -0.27
C PRO A 40 8.09 -21.95 -0.46
N PRO A 41 7.63 -21.20 0.56
CA PRO A 41 6.45 -20.36 0.38
C PRO A 41 6.66 -19.52 -0.89
N PRO A 42 5.62 -19.34 -1.72
CA PRO A 42 5.76 -18.53 -2.92
C PRO A 42 6.34 -17.17 -2.54
N PRO A 43 7.27 -16.62 -3.34
CA PRO A 43 7.81 -15.30 -3.07
C PRO A 43 6.65 -14.28 -3.02
N ALA A 44 6.80 -13.28 -2.15
CA ALA A 44 5.83 -12.20 -2.06
C ALA A 44 5.65 -11.53 -3.44
N PRO A 45 4.42 -11.15 -3.82
CA PRO A 45 4.20 -10.41 -5.05
C PRO A 45 4.96 -9.08 -4.99
N VAL A 46 5.67 -8.75 -6.08
CA VAL A 46 6.38 -7.48 -6.20
C VAL A 46 5.49 -6.51 -7.00
N PRO A 47 5.31 -5.26 -6.56
CA PRO A 47 4.47 -4.31 -7.27
C PRO A 47 5.03 -4.04 -8.68
N GLY A 48 4.13 -4.06 -9.66
CA GLY A 48 4.45 -3.64 -11.03
C GLY A 48 4.65 -2.12 -11.13
N PRO A 49 5.14 -1.62 -12.28
CA PRO A 49 5.43 -0.19 -12.44
C PRO A 49 4.20 0.71 -12.25
N VAL A 50 3.02 0.27 -12.72
CA VAL A 50 1.75 1.00 -12.52
C VAL A 50 1.39 1.07 -11.04
N GLU A 51 1.55 -0.03 -10.31
CA GLU A 51 1.26 -0.10 -8.88
C GLU A 51 2.22 0.78 -8.07
N VAL A 52 3.50 0.82 -8.43
CA VAL A 52 4.48 1.72 -7.80
C VAL A 52 4.06 3.18 -7.95
N VAL A 53 3.59 3.59 -9.12
CA VAL A 53 3.12 4.96 -9.35
C VAL A 53 1.84 5.25 -8.55
N ARG A 54 0.89 4.31 -8.55
CA ARG A 54 -0.37 4.44 -7.79
C ARG A 54 -0.10 4.58 -6.29
N GLN A 55 0.74 3.71 -5.73
CA GLN A 55 1.10 3.73 -4.31
C GLN A 55 1.82 5.02 -3.93
N ALA A 56 2.83 5.45 -4.71
CA ALA A 56 3.51 6.70 -4.43
C ALA A 56 2.56 7.91 -4.43
N ALA A 57 1.56 7.93 -5.33
CA ALA A 57 0.55 8.97 -5.33
C ALA A 57 -0.41 8.89 -4.13
N ALA A 58 -0.75 7.68 -3.68
CA ALA A 58 -1.61 7.44 -2.54
C ALA A 58 -0.91 7.84 -1.24
N GLU A 59 0.34 7.41 -1.05
CA GLU A 59 1.19 7.79 0.08
C GLU A 59 1.37 9.32 0.16
N ALA A 60 1.67 9.97 -0.97
CA ALA A 60 1.77 11.43 -1.01
C ALA A 60 0.45 12.12 -0.64
N SER A 61 -0.70 11.55 -1.01
CA SER A 61 -2.00 12.10 -0.64
C SER A 61 -2.29 11.91 0.86
N ALA A 62 -1.94 10.74 1.41
CA ALA A 62 -2.09 10.46 2.83
C ALA A 62 -1.20 11.38 3.69
N ALA A 63 0.05 11.59 3.27
CA ALA A 63 0.96 12.53 3.94
C ALA A 63 0.39 13.96 3.94
N LEU A 64 -0.05 14.46 2.78
CA LEU A 64 -0.67 15.80 2.69
C LEU A 64 -1.93 15.93 3.55
N ALA A 65 -2.74 14.87 3.68
CA ALA A 65 -3.90 14.87 4.57
C ALA A 65 -3.46 15.00 6.04
N GLN A 66 -2.48 14.20 6.46
CA GLN A 66 -1.95 14.22 7.82
C GLN A 66 -1.30 15.57 8.16
N ASP A 67 -0.52 16.13 7.25
CA ASP A 67 0.15 17.42 7.43
C ASP A 67 -0.87 18.57 7.52
N ALA A 68 -1.90 18.54 6.68
CA ALA A 68 -3.00 19.50 6.73
C ALA A 68 -3.82 19.39 8.03
N ALA A 69 -4.05 18.18 8.54
CA ALA A 69 -4.68 17.96 9.85
C ALA A 69 -3.83 18.54 10.98
N THR A 70 -2.54 18.21 10.99
CA THR A 70 -1.60 18.70 12.01
C THR A 70 -1.50 20.23 11.99
N ALA A 71 -1.46 20.83 10.80
CA ALA A 71 -1.46 22.27 10.63
C ALA A 71 -2.79 22.93 11.07
N SER A 72 -3.93 22.27 10.85
CA SER A 72 -5.25 22.80 11.23
C SER A 72 -5.42 22.84 12.75
N GLU A 73 -4.94 21.82 13.46
CA GLU A 73 -4.91 21.79 14.94
C GLU A 73 -4.02 22.90 15.53
N GLY A 74 -2.96 23.30 14.81
CA GLY A 74 -2.01 24.32 15.24
C GLY A 74 -2.50 25.78 15.07
N THR A 75 -3.63 26.02 14.41
CA THR A 75 -4.11 27.38 14.10
C THR A 75 -5.42 27.74 14.80
N VAL A 76 -5.55 29.02 15.17
CA VAL A 76 -6.80 29.62 15.69
C VAL A 76 -7.44 30.59 14.70
N ASP A 77 -6.84 30.76 13.52
CA ASP A 77 -7.38 31.62 12.45
C ASP A 77 -8.43 30.87 11.64
N GLU A 78 -9.70 31.11 11.93
CA GLU A 78 -10.86 30.39 11.35
C GLU A 78 -10.83 30.24 9.82
N PRO A 79 -10.50 31.27 9.02
CA PRO A 79 -10.46 31.12 7.57
C PRO A 79 -9.21 30.37 7.09
N LEU A 80 -8.10 30.36 7.84
CA LEU A 80 -6.96 29.50 7.54
C LEU A 80 -7.28 28.04 7.90
N PHE A 81 -7.90 27.80 9.05
CA PHE A 81 -8.41 26.49 9.44
C PHE A 81 -9.32 25.90 8.36
N ALA A 82 -10.28 26.67 7.85
CA ALA A 82 -11.18 26.21 6.79
C ALA A 82 -10.46 25.83 5.48
N VAL A 83 -9.35 26.50 5.13
CA VAL A 83 -8.54 26.14 3.96
C VAL A 83 -7.76 24.85 4.24
N LEU A 84 -7.13 24.72 5.40
CA LEU A 84 -6.37 23.52 5.78
C LEU A 84 -7.28 22.28 5.85
N GLU A 85 -8.47 22.41 6.42
CA GLU A 85 -9.44 21.31 6.45
C GLU A 85 -9.91 20.89 5.06
N ARG A 86 -10.05 21.85 4.16
CA ARG A 86 -10.35 21.53 2.76
C ARG A 86 -9.21 20.74 2.11
N VAL A 87 -7.96 21.12 2.36
CA VAL A 87 -6.78 20.39 1.86
C VAL A 87 -6.75 18.97 2.42
N ARG A 88 -7.04 18.79 3.71
CA ARG A 88 -7.13 17.47 4.34
C ARG A 88 -8.19 16.60 3.65
N LEU A 89 -9.43 17.09 3.57
CA LEU A 89 -10.55 16.34 2.98
C LEU A 89 -10.30 15.99 1.51
N GLU A 90 -9.86 16.95 0.69
CA GLU A 90 -9.53 16.68 -0.72
C GLU A 90 -8.39 15.65 -0.86
N SER A 91 -7.42 15.66 0.06
CA SER A 91 -6.32 14.70 0.05
C SER A 91 -6.77 13.29 0.45
N GLU A 92 -7.70 13.17 1.40
CA GLU A 92 -8.35 11.90 1.76
C GLU A 92 -9.16 11.33 0.58
N GLU A 93 -9.93 12.17 -0.11
CA GLU A 93 -10.65 11.78 -1.33
C GLU A 93 -9.69 11.28 -2.42
N HIS A 94 -8.50 11.88 -2.55
CA HIS A 94 -7.48 11.39 -3.48
C HIS A 94 -6.94 10.01 -3.07
N VAL A 95 -6.72 9.74 -1.77
CA VAL A 95 -6.31 8.41 -1.28
C VAL A 95 -7.36 7.37 -1.64
N GLU A 96 -8.65 7.66 -1.38
CA GLU A 96 -9.76 6.77 -1.73
C GLU A 96 -9.83 6.51 -3.24
N ALA A 97 -9.75 7.58 -4.07
CA ALA A 97 -9.77 7.47 -5.52
C ALA A 97 -8.59 6.66 -6.08
N LEU A 98 -7.44 6.72 -5.41
CA LEU A 98 -6.26 5.92 -5.75
C LEU A 98 -6.34 4.49 -5.25
N GLY A 99 -7.35 4.12 -4.45
CA GLY A 99 -7.56 2.79 -3.91
C GLY A 99 -6.77 2.50 -2.63
N GLY A 100 -6.44 3.52 -1.84
CA GLY A 100 -5.77 3.41 -0.55
C GLY A 100 -4.27 3.12 -0.61
N VAL A 101 -3.62 3.21 0.56
CA VAL A 101 -2.18 2.94 0.76
C VAL A 101 -2.01 1.48 1.18
N TYR A 102 -1.02 0.78 0.63
CA TYR A 102 -0.71 -0.57 1.10
C TYR A 102 0.24 -0.55 2.31
N SER A 103 -0.10 -1.33 3.33
CA SER A 103 0.71 -1.56 4.52
C SER A 103 1.05 -3.05 4.64
N GLU A 104 2.35 -3.35 4.65
CA GLU A 104 2.84 -4.71 4.95
C GLU A 104 2.53 -5.12 6.39
N ALA A 105 2.56 -4.17 7.33
CA ALA A 105 2.32 -4.42 8.74
C ALA A 105 0.88 -4.88 9.00
N GLU A 106 -0.07 -4.30 8.26
CA GLU A 106 -1.50 -4.64 8.33
C GLU A 106 -1.90 -5.71 7.31
N GLY A 107 -0.97 -6.10 6.43
CA GLY A 107 -1.16 -7.17 5.45
C GLY A 107 -2.13 -6.81 4.32
N GLY A 108 -2.32 -5.53 4.00
CA GLY A 108 -3.35 -5.10 3.06
C GLY A 108 -3.39 -3.60 2.78
N VAL A 109 -4.43 -3.18 2.06
CA VAL A 109 -4.75 -1.76 1.86
C VAL A 109 -5.32 -1.21 3.16
N VAL A 110 -4.74 -0.11 3.63
CA VAL A 110 -5.21 0.68 4.77
C VAL A 110 -6.24 1.66 4.26
N ASP A 111 -7.41 1.63 4.88
CA ASP A 111 -8.40 2.68 4.69
C ASP A 111 -8.15 3.75 5.78
N PRO A 112 -7.86 5.01 5.39
CA PRO A 112 -7.59 6.08 6.35
C PRO A 112 -8.79 6.36 7.26
N ALA A 113 -10.02 6.03 6.84
CA ALA A 113 -11.22 6.21 7.65
C ALA A 113 -11.44 5.08 8.68
N THR A 114 -10.74 3.95 8.55
CA THR A 114 -10.78 2.81 9.49
C THR A 114 -9.47 2.57 10.21
N SER A 115 -8.52 3.52 10.16
CA SER A 115 -7.50 3.62 11.21
C SER A 115 -8.22 3.88 12.52
N GLU A 116 -8.55 2.79 13.23
CA GLU A 116 -9.11 2.84 14.56
C GLU A 116 -8.20 3.73 15.40
N GLU A 117 -8.77 4.78 16.01
CA GLU A 117 -8.16 5.38 17.19
C GLU A 117 -7.70 4.21 18.08
N PRO A 118 -6.44 4.22 18.57
CA PRO A 118 -5.87 3.06 19.23
C PRO A 118 -6.87 2.55 20.27
N GLU A 119 -7.35 1.30 20.10
CA GLU A 119 -8.29 0.71 21.05
C GLU A 119 -7.75 0.98 22.45
N GLU A 120 -8.57 1.61 23.32
CA GLU A 120 -8.26 1.83 24.73
C GLU A 120 -8.05 0.46 25.41
N GLY A 121 -6.85 -0.06 25.24
CA GLY A 121 -6.45 -1.42 25.56
C GLY A 121 -5.30 -1.39 26.55
N THR A 122 -5.65 -1.07 27.80
CA THR A 122 -4.90 -1.37 29.03
C THR A 122 -3.50 -0.73 29.17
N GLU A 123 -3.43 0.33 29.99
CA GLU A 123 -2.29 0.75 30.82
C GLU A 123 -0.88 0.49 30.25
N GLY A 124 -0.55 1.23 29.20
CA GLY A 124 0.81 1.62 28.90
C GLY A 124 0.82 3.11 28.62
N ASP A 125 1.19 3.92 29.63
CA ASP A 125 1.55 5.33 29.48
C ASP A 125 2.81 5.41 28.61
N ALA A 126 2.66 5.10 27.32
CA ALA A 126 3.58 5.58 26.32
C ALA A 126 3.25 7.05 26.19
N ASP A 127 4.08 7.88 26.82
CA ASP A 127 4.21 9.30 26.56
C ASP A 127 4.56 9.46 25.08
N VAL A 128 3.55 9.36 24.22
CA VAL A 128 3.66 9.62 22.79
C VAL A 128 3.81 11.13 22.70
N ALA A 129 5.04 11.56 22.44
CA ALA A 129 5.33 12.97 22.22
C ALA A 129 4.36 13.52 21.17
N PRO A 130 3.77 14.71 21.38
CA PRO A 130 2.89 15.32 20.39
C PRO A 130 3.63 15.42 19.05
N PRO A 131 2.92 15.26 17.91
CA PRO A 131 3.55 15.38 16.61
C PRO A 131 4.23 16.74 16.47
N ASP A 132 5.35 16.77 15.75
CA ASP A 132 6.03 18.01 15.45
C ASP A 132 5.07 18.95 14.69
N PRO A 133 5.02 20.25 15.05
CA PRO A 133 4.11 21.17 14.40
C PRO A 133 4.48 21.32 12.92
N VAL A 134 3.47 21.28 12.05
CA VAL A 134 3.61 21.52 10.61
C VAL A 134 3.38 23.01 10.32
N ASP A 135 4.32 23.66 9.65
CA ASP A 135 4.17 25.04 9.17
C ASP A 135 3.29 25.05 7.90
N PRO A 136 2.16 25.80 7.88
CA PRO A 136 1.35 25.95 6.68
C PRO A 136 2.11 26.46 5.45
N ALA A 137 3.21 27.19 5.63
CA ALA A 137 4.05 27.64 4.52
C ALA A 137 4.82 26.48 3.86
N ASP A 138 5.27 25.50 4.63
CA ASP A 138 5.92 24.29 4.10
C ASP A 138 4.90 23.45 3.33
N LEU A 139 3.66 23.35 3.82
CA LEU A 139 2.58 22.64 3.13
C LEU A 139 2.26 23.23 1.74
N VAL A 140 2.44 24.55 1.53
CA VAL A 140 2.33 25.16 0.18
C VAL A 140 3.39 24.60 -0.76
N LEU A 141 4.63 24.46 -0.29
CA LEU A 141 5.74 23.92 -1.06
C LEU A 141 5.51 22.45 -1.37
N ASP A 142 5.09 21.67 -0.38
CA ASP A 142 4.81 20.24 -0.55
C ASP A 142 3.66 20.01 -1.54
N LEU A 143 2.56 20.76 -1.45
CA LEU A 143 1.47 20.67 -2.42
C LEU A 143 1.94 20.97 -3.85
N ALA A 144 2.79 21.99 -4.03
CA ALA A 144 3.32 22.35 -5.35
C ALA A 144 4.29 21.28 -5.90
N GLU A 145 5.18 20.75 -5.05
CA GLU A 145 6.10 19.67 -5.40
C GLU A 145 5.34 18.39 -5.76
N GLN A 146 4.40 17.98 -4.91
CA GLN A 146 3.58 16.79 -5.13
C GLN A 146 2.65 16.94 -6.34
N ALA A 147 2.25 18.16 -6.70
CA ALA A 147 1.55 18.40 -7.95
C ALA A 147 2.45 18.22 -9.18
N ALA A 148 3.68 18.73 -9.13
CA ALA A 148 4.66 18.56 -10.20
C ALA A 148 5.04 17.08 -10.39
N ALA A 149 5.22 16.35 -9.29
CA ALA A 149 5.47 14.92 -9.29
C ALA A 149 4.29 14.15 -9.91
N ALA A 150 3.05 14.44 -9.51
CA ALA A 150 1.85 13.81 -10.07
C ALA A 150 1.70 14.09 -11.58
N ARG A 151 1.96 15.32 -12.04
CA ARG A 151 1.95 15.67 -13.47
C ARG A 151 3.02 14.88 -14.25
N SER A 152 4.25 14.84 -13.74
CA SER A 152 5.34 14.06 -14.34
C SER A 152 5.06 12.55 -14.37
N ALA A 153 4.32 12.03 -13.38
CA ALA A 153 3.88 10.64 -13.35
C ALA A 153 2.78 10.39 -14.39
N ALA A 154 1.81 11.29 -14.52
CA ALA A 154 0.75 11.22 -15.52
C ALA A 154 1.32 11.15 -16.95
N ASP A 155 2.37 11.91 -17.26
CA ASP A 155 3.02 11.91 -18.58
C ASP A 155 3.78 10.61 -18.91
N ARG A 156 4.12 9.80 -17.91
CA ARG A 156 4.95 8.60 -18.06
C ARG A 156 4.18 7.29 -17.94
N VAL A 157 3.00 7.31 -17.32
CA VAL A 157 2.23 6.09 -17.07
C VAL A 157 1.42 5.70 -18.32
N GLU A 158 1.51 4.43 -18.71
CA GLU A 158 0.82 3.93 -19.91
C GLU A 158 -0.68 3.67 -19.67
N ASP A 159 -1.07 3.48 -18.40
CA ASP A 159 -2.45 3.27 -18.01
C ASP A 159 -3.23 4.60 -18.08
N ALA A 160 -4.09 4.74 -19.11
CA ALA A 160 -4.81 5.98 -19.38
C ALA A 160 -5.74 6.43 -18.24
N PRO A 161 -6.52 5.54 -17.58
CA PRO A 161 -7.31 5.94 -16.41
C PRO A 161 -6.47 6.50 -15.26
N LEU A 162 -5.36 5.84 -14.92
CA LEU A 162 -4.45 6.33 -13.88
C LEU A 162 -3.78 7.65 -14.29
N ALA A 163 -3.34 7.79 -15.55
CA ALA A 163 -2.79 9.04 -16.07
C ALA A 163 -3.77 10.20 -15.90
N GLN A 164 -5.04 9.97 -16.25
CA GLN A 164 -6.10 10.97 -16.10
C GLN A 164 -6.33 11.34 -14.63
N LEU A 165 -6.40 10.35 -13.74
CA LEU A 165 -6.55 10.59 -12.30
C LEU A 165 -5.38 11.42 -11.75
N LEU A 166 -4.14 11.06 -12.08
CA LEU A 166 -2.94 11.79 -11.65
C LEU A 166 -2.93 13.24 -12.14
N ALA A 167 -3.41 13.51 -13.37
CA ALA A 167 -3.53 14.86 -13.90
C ALA A 167 -4.59 15.69 -13.13
N VAL A 168 -5.71 15.08 -12.72
CA VAL A 168 -6.72 15.71 -11.87
C VAL A 168 -6.14 16.01 -10.49
N VAL A 169 -5.48 15.04 -9.86
CA VAL A 169 -4.81 15.21 -8.55
C VAL A 169 -3.77 16.33 -8.61
N ALA A 170 -2.93 16.36 -9.64
CA ALA A 170 -1.94 17.43 -9.83
C ALA A 170 -2.60 18.82 -9.92
N THR A 171 -3.72 18.93 -10.63
CA THR A 171 -4.45 20.19 -10.76
C THR A 171 -5.08 20.60 -9.43
N SER A 172 -5.71 19.66 -8.73
CA SER A 172 -6.29 19.87 -7.39
C SER A 172 -5.24 20.40 -6.41
N ARG A 173 -4.08 19.74 -6.32
CA ARG A 173 -2.96 20.15 -5.45
C ARG A 173 -2.41 21.55 -5.77
N LEU A 174 -2.31 21.92 -7.06
CA LEU A 174 -1.90 23.29 -7.44
C LEU A 174 -2.92 24.35 -7.01
N LEU A 175 -4.22 24.04 -7.11
CA LEU A 175 -5.28 24.96 -6.69
C LEU A 175 -5.31 25.10 -5.16
N ALA A 176 -5.10 24.00 -4.44
CA ALA A 176 -4.95 23.99 -2.98
C ALA A 176 -3.73 24.83 -2.54
N ALA A 177 -2.56 24.63 -3.18
CA ALA A 177 -1.35 25.39 -2.90
C ALA A 177 -1.55 26.91 -3.10
N ASP A 178 -2.18 27.31 -4.21
CA ASP A 178 -2.45 28.74 -4.47
C ASP A 178 -3.50 29.32 -3.52
N ALA A 179 -4.52 28.55 -3.12
CA ALA A 179 -5.50 28.98 -2.11
C ALA A 179 -4.84 29.21 -0.74
N LEU A 180 -3.99 28.28 -0.30
CA LEU A 180 -3.26 28.38 0.96
C LEU A 180 -2.23 29.52 0.93
N ALA A 181 -1.44 29.65 -0.14
CA ALA A 181 -0.49 30.75 -0.32
C ALA A 181 -1.17 32.13 -0.27
N ARG A 182 -2.35 32.26 -0.90
CA ARG A 182 -3.15 33.49 -0.82
C ARG A 182 -3.59 33.81 0.60
N ARG A 183 -3.88 32.80 1.41
CA ARG A 183 -4.30 33.00 2.81
C ARG A 183 -3.13 33.43 3.69
N LEU A 184 -1.94 32.89 3.44
CA LEU A 184 -0.71 33.18 4.18
C LEU A 184 -0.01 34.47 3.71
N GLU A 185 -0.50 35.11 2.63
CA GLU A 185 0.18 36.21 1.94
C GLU A 185 1.61 35.83 1.50
N ALA A 186 1.81 34.56 1.16
CA ALA A 186 3.09 33.98 0.76
C ALA A 186 3.31 34.03 -0.77
N ASP A 187 4.52 33.66 -1.19
CA ASP A 187 4.82 33.46 -2.61
C ASP A 187 3.92 32.37 -3.19
N ARG A 188 3.33 32.67 -4.35
CA ARG A 188 2.35 31.78 -4.99
C ARG A 188 3.04 30.85 -5.98
N PRO A 189 2.58 29.58 -6.08
CA PRO A 189 3.11 28.65 -7.06
C PRO A 189 2.87 29.14 -8.49
N ASP A 190 3.82 28.87 -9.39
CA ASP A 190 3.68 29.22 -10.80
C ASP A 190 2.64 28.31 -11.48
N LEU A 191 1.45 28.86 -11.70
CA LEU A 191 0.36 28.19 -12.41
C LEU A 191 0.52 28.25 -13.94
N GLY A 192 1.47 29.03 -14.46
CA GLY A 192 1.60 29.40 -15.88
C GLY A 192 2.57 28.54 -16.71
N GLY A 193 3.28 27.58 -16.12
CA GLY A 193 4.32 26.81 -16.81
C GLY A 193 3.83 25.94 -17.98
N ALA A 194 2.53 25.64 -18.07
CA ALA A 194 1.94 25.03 -19.25
C ALA A 194 1.57 26.13 -20.25
N GLY A 195 2.45 26.38 -21.22
CA GLY A 195 2.14 27.29 -22.32
C GLY A 195 0.77 26.96 -22.90
N LEU A 196 -0.19 27.87 -22.76
CA LEU A 196 -1.52 27.68 -23.32
C LEU A 196 -1.34 27.39 -24.82
N PRO A 197 -1.99 26.35 -25.36
CA PRO A 197 -1.97 26.13 -26.79
C PRO A 197 -2.51 27.40 -27.46
N THR A 198 -1.63 28.13 -28.13
CA THR A 198 -1.97 29.35 -28.87
C THR A 198 -2.70 29.03 -30.16
N THR A 199 -2.75 27.75 -30.51
CA THR A 199 -3.51 27.21 -31.64
C THR A 199 -4.67 26.38 -31.09
N LEU A 200 -5.89 26.75 -31.50
CA LEU A 200 -7.05 25.90 -31.28
C LEU A 200 -6.85 24.54 -31.98
N PRO A 201 -7.27 23.42 -31.36
CA PRO A 201 -7.35 22.16 -32.09
C PRO A 201 -8.24 22.37 -33.31
N GLN A 202 -7.81 21.84 -34.46
CA GLN A 202 -8.69 21.83 -35.63
C GLN A 202 -9.87 20.93 -35.25
N GLY A 203 -11.04 21.53 -35.07
CA GLY A 203 -12.27 20.78 -34.85
C GLY A 203 -12.55 19.82 -36.00
N PRO A 204 -13.54 18.92 -35.86
CA PRO A 204 -13.91 18.02 -36.95
C PRO A 204 -14.14 18.83 -38.23
N GLY A 205 -13.50 18.39 -39.31
CA GLY A 205 -13.65 19.04 -40.61
C GLY A 205 -15.08 18.85 -41.10
N ALA A 206 -15.53 19.67 -42.05
CA ALA A 206 -16.85 19.51 -42.66
C ALA A 206 -17.06 18.11 -43.27
N ALA A 207 -15.98 17.39 -43.61
CA ALA A 207 -16.00 16.02 -44.11
C ALA A 207 -16.23 14.95 -43.03
N ASP A 208 -16.01 15.28 -41.74
CA ASP A 208 -16.23 14.37 -40.61
C ASP A 208 -17.67 14.44 -40.07
N LEU A 209 -18.52 15.27 -40.71
CA LEU A 209 -19.92 15.50 -40.35
C LEU A 209 -20.91 14.89 -41.36
N GLU A 210 -20.43 14.10 -42.33
CA GLU A 210 -21.24 13.32 -43.29
C GLU A 210 -21.37 11.85 -42.89
#